data_AF-A0A2D7XTY3-F1
#
_entry.id   AF-A0A2D7XTY3-F1
#
_cell.length_a   1.000
_cell.length_b   1.000
_cell.length_c   1.000
_cell.angle_alpha   90.00
_cell.angle_beta   90.00
_cell.angle_gamma   90.00
#
_symmetry.space_group_name_H-M   'P 1'
#
loop_
_entity.id
_entity.type
_entity.pdbx_description
1 polymer ?
#
loop_
_entity_poly.entity_id
_entity_poly.type
_entity_poly.pdbx_seq_one_letter_code
_entity_poly.pdbx_strand_id
1 'polypeptide(L)'
;MASETTGTEHISEGAHAAGSIAEKFPPFDASTFTSQLFWLAITFILLYVFLSRIFLPKIGNVIEERKGKIASDIDDAARMKAEADESLVTADKQLAAARAEARAKADKTRGEIDAKISEASAAKAAELDEKLAEAEVRIGQLKASAMSNVSDIATQTTSAILAQLGTTASDADIAAAVKKSVDEVVA
;
A
#
# COMPACT_ATOMS: atom_id res chain seq x y z
N MET A 1 22.91 106.77 -42.21
CA MET A 1 22.23 106.73 -40.90
C MET A 1 23.09 105.93 -39.95
N ALA A 2 23.27 106.46 -38.76
CA ALA A 2 24.24 106.06 -37.75
C ALA A 2 23.77 104.87 -36.89
N SER A 3 24.68 104.46 -35.99
CA SER A 3 24.52 103.65 -34.78
C SER A 3 24.66 102.13 -34.98
N GLU A 4 25.53 101.37 -34.28
CA GLU A 4 26.22 101.51 -32.98
C GLU A 4 27.56 100.70 -33.00
N THR A 5 28.71 101.20 -32.48
CA THR A 5 29.26 101.08 -31.10
C THR A 5 29.31 99.64 -30.56
N THR A 6 30.32 99.04 -29.90
CA THR A 6 31.45 99.46 -29.04
C THR A 6 32.33 98.19 -28.87
N GLY A 7 33.66 98.22 -28.96
CA GLY A 7 34.59 98.48 -27.84
C GLY A 7 35.52 97.27 -27.67
N THR A 8 36.82 97.43 -27.90
CA THR A 8 37.87 97.69 -26.88
C THR A 8 38.63 96.41 -26.58
N GLU A 9 39.69 96.16 -27.34
CA GLU A 9 41.11 96.18 -26.90
C GLU A 9 41.53 94.91 -26.16
N HIS A 10 42.64 94.30 -26.60
CA HIS A 10 43.81 94.14 -25.74
C HIS A 10 45.02 93.56 -26.53
N ILE A 11 45.97 94.46 -26.76
CA ILE A 11 47.45 94.38 -26.57
C ILE A 11 48.34 93.39 -27.33
N SER A 12 49.21 94.05 -28.12
CA SER A 12 50.68 93.93 -28.18
C SER A 12 51.31 92.62 -28.63
N GLU A 13 51.61 92.61 -29.92
CA GLU A 13 52.94 92.46 -30.51
C GLU A 13 54.11 92.15 -29.55
N GLY A 14 54.77 91.02 -29.83
CA GLY A 14 56.03 90.62 -29.22
C GLY A 14 56.71 89.58 -30.10
N ALA A 15 57.36 90.05 -31.16
CA ALA A 15 58.19 89.23 -32.03
C ALA A 15 59.48 88.81 -31.30
N HIS A 16 59.76 87.50 -31.23
CA HIS A 16 61.10 86.98 -31.00
C HIS A 16 61.42 85.82 -31.96
N ALA A 17 62.22 86.19 -32.96
CA ALA A 17 63.40 85.49 -33.48
C ALA A 17 63.32 83.99 -33.86
N ALA A 18 63.36 83.79 -35.18
CA ALA A 18 64.18 82.82 -35.92
C ALA A 18 64.74 81.61 -35.12
N GLY A 19 64.08 80.46 -35.28
CA GLY A 19 64.60 79.15 -34.89
C GLY A 19 63.68 78.02 -35.34
N SER A 20 64.08 77.34 -36.42
CA SER A 20 63.70 75.98 -36.84
C SER A 20 62.44 75.33 -36.22
N ILE A 21 61.34 75.19 -36.96
CA ILE A 21 60.40 74.11 -36.67
C ILE A 21 59.65 73.72 -37.95
N ALA A 22 59.84 72.47 -38.38
CA ALA A 22 58.86 71.80 -39.21
C ALA A 22 57.55 71.77 -38.42
N GLU A 23 56.56 72.53 -38.87
CA GLU A 23 55.24 72.65 -38.26
C GLU A 23 54.52 71.30 -38.40
N LYS A 24 54.83 70.37 -37.48
CA LYS A 24 54.11 69.12 -37.30
C LYS A 24 52.72 69.47 -36.81
N PHE A 25 51.71 68.96 -37.51
CA PHE A 25 50.30 69.07 -37.16
C PHE A 25 50.13 68.93 -35.63
N PRO A 26 49.62 69.95 -34.90
CA PRO A 26 49.69 70.02 -33.43
C PRO A 26 49.25 68.76 -32.67
N PRO A 27 48.23 67.97 -33.11
CA PRO A 27 47.87 66.73 -32.42
C PRO A 27 48.77 65.52 -32.72
N PHE A 28 49.78 65.66 -33.59
CA PHE A 28 50.78 64.62 -33.92
C PHE A 28 52.21 65.03 -33.55
N ASP A 29 52.37 65.82 -32.49
CA ASP A 29 53.70 66.06 -31.92
C ASP A 29 54.20 64.84 -31.13
N ALA A 30 55.13 64.11 -31.76
CA ALA A 30 55.69 62.87 -31.24
C ALA A 30 56.49 63.01 -29.93
N SER A 31 56.82 64.23 -29.51
CA SER A 31 57.47 64.47 -28.22
C SER A 31 56.57 64.15 -27.01
N THR A 32 55.25 64.26 -27.17
CA THR A 32 54.27 64.00 -26.10
C THR A 32 53.86 62.53 -25.99
N PHE A 33 54.02 61.75 -27.06
CA PHE A 33 53.64 60.32 -27.10
C PHE A 33 54.40 59.48 -26.08
N THR A 34 55.66 59.77 -25.79
CA THR A 34 56.43 59.01 -24.79
C THR A 34 55.83 59.13 -23.40
N SER A 35 55.42 60.34 -22.99
CA SER A 35 54.78 60.58 -21.69
C SER A 35 53.40 59.93 -21.62
N GLN A 36 52.62 60.02 -22.71
CA GLN A 36 51.30 59.41 -22.79
C GLN A 36 51.38 57.88 -22.78
N LEU A 37 52.34 57.28 -23.46
CA LEU A 37 52.60 55.83 -23.44
C LEU A 37 53.11 55.37 -22.06
N PHE A 38 53.94 56.16 -21.39
CA PHE A 38 54.40 55.85 -20.04
C PHE A 38 53.23 55.82 -19.04
N TRP A 39 52.38 56.85 -19.03
CA TRP A 39 51.19 56.87 -18.17
C TRP A 39 50.15 55.82 -18.57
N LEU A 40 49.98 55.56 -19.87
CA LEU A 40 49.13 54.48 -20.35
C LEU A 40 49.65 53.12 -19.86
N ALA A 41 50.95 52.86 -19.94
CA ALA A 41 51.55 51.63 -19.42
C ALA A 41 51.31 51.49 -17.91
N ILE A 42 51.52 52.55 -17.12
CA ILE A 42 51.28 52.52 -15.67
C ILE A 42 49.81 52.23 -15.36
N THR A 43 48.89 52.99 -15.95
CA THR A 43 47.44 52.83 -15.70
C THR A 43 46.93 51.50 -16.22
N PHE A 44 47.43 51.01 -17.35
CA PHE A 44 47.09 49.70 -17.90
C PHE A 44 47.60 48.57 -17.01
N ILE A 45 48.83 48.64 -16.50
CA ILE A 45 49.36 47.65 -15.55
C ILE A 45 48.54 47.66 -14.25
N LEU A 46 48.23 48.84 -13.71
CA LEU A 46 47.41 48.96 -12.51
C LEU A 46 46.01 48.38 -12.73
N LEU A 47 45.36 48.70 -13.86
CA LEU A 47 44.08 48.14 -14.25
C LEU A 47 44.14 46.62 -14.42
N TYR A 48 45.19 46.10 -15.09
CA TYR A 48 45.40 44.68 -15.31
C TYR A 48 45.51 43.92 -13.99
N VAL A 49 46.32 44.43 -13.05
CA VAL A 49 46.45 43.84 -11.71
C VAL A 49 45.12 43.89 -10.96
N PHE A 50 44.39 45.00 -11.03
CA PHE A 50 43.08 45.13 -10.39
C PHE A 50 42.07 44.11 -10.95
N LEU A 51 42.01 43.96 -12.28
CA LEU A 51 41.12 43.01 -12.94
C LEU A 51 41.50 41.57 -12.61
N SER A 52 42.78 41.24 -12.72
CA SER A 52 43.31 39.90 -12.45
C SER A 52 43.15 39.50 -10.99
N ARG A 53 43.32 40.43 -10.05
CA ARG A 53 43.32 40.12 -8.62
C ARG A 53 41.93 40.14 -8.00
N ILE A 54 40.98 40.91 -8.55
CA ILE A 54 39.67 41.14 -7.91
C ILE A 54 38.49 40.65 -8.76
N PHE A 55 38.46 40.95 -10.06
CA PHE A 55 37.29 40.61 -10.89
C PHE A 55 37.31 39.14 -11.34
N LEU A 56 38.44 38.65 -11.84
CA LEU A 56 38.60 37.26 -12.27
C LEU A 56 38.28 36.25 -11.15
N PRO A 57 38.81 36.37 -9.92
CA PRO A 57 38.49 35.42 -8.86
C PRO A 57 37.01 35.47 -8.44
N LYS A 58 36.37 36.64 -8.48
CA LYS A 58 34.93 36.75 -8.17
C LYS A 58 34.07 35.98 -9.17
N ILE A 59 34.38 36.09 -10.46
CA ILE A 59 33.65 35.36 -11.52
C ILE A 59 33.94 33.86 -11.42
N GLY A 60 35.20 33.48 -11.16
CA GLY A 60 35.59 32.08 -10.94
C GLY A 60 34.83 31.43 -9.79
N ASN A 61 34.71 32.12 -8.65
CA ASN A 61 33.98 31.64 -7.48
C ASN A 61 32.50 31.37 -7.78
N VAL A 62 31.83 32.25 -8.51
CA VAL A 62 30.40 32.07 -8.86
C VAL A 62 30.20 30.86 -9.80
N ILE A 63 31.12 30.66 -10.75
CA ILE A 63 31.08 29.50 -11.64
C ILE A 63 31.27 28.22 -10.84
N GLU A 64 32.23 28.20 -9.92
CA GLU A 64 32.52 27.03 -9.09
C GLU A 64 31.36 26.73 -8.13
N GLU A 65 30.79 27.74 -7.49
CA GLU A 65 29.62 27.60 -6.61
C GLU A 65 28.43 27.00 -7.38
N ARG A 66 28.15 27.49 -8.59
CA ARG A 66 27.07 26.94 -9.42
C ARG A 66 27.35 25.49 -9.84
N LYS A 67 28.58 25.19 -10.24
CA LYS A 67 28.97 23.81 -10.60
C LYS A 67 28.84 22.88 -9.40
N GLY A 68 29.34 23.29 -8.24
CA GLY A 68 29.23 22.54 -6.99
C GLY A 68 27.77 22.30 -6.60
N LYS A 69 26.92 23.33 -6.71
CA LYS A 69 25.49 23.19 -6.44
C LYS A 69 24.80 22.23 -7.41
N ILE A 70 25.05 22.36 -8.71
CA ILE A 70 24.47 21.46 -9.71
C ILE A 70 24.93 20.01 -9.48
N ALA A 71 26.20 19.79 -9.17
CA ALA A 71 26.72 18.46 -8.85
C ALA A 71 26.03 17.89 -7.60
N SER A 72 25.94 18.68 -6.53
CA SER A 72 25.23 18.29 -5.30
C SER A 72 23.77 17.96 -5.56
N ASP A 73 23.05 18.80 -6.32
CA ASP A 73 21.63 18.59 -6.64
C ASP A 73 21.43 17.31 -7.48
N ILE A 74 22.36 16.99 -8.40
CA ILE A 74 22.34 15.74 -9.18
C ILE A 74 22.61 14.53 -8.29
N ASP A 75 23.61 14.60 -7.41
CA ASP A 75 23.95 13.51 -6.49
C ASP A 75 22.81 13.26 -5.49
N ASP A 76 22.20 14.32 -4.97
CA ASP A 76 21.04 14.24 -4.08
C ASP A 76 19.83 13.64 -4.80
N ALA A 77 19.55 14.05 -6.03
CA ALA A 77 18.47 13.48 -6.84
C ALA A 77 18.73 11.99 -7.16
N ALA A 78 19.97 11.61 -7.46
CA ALA A 78 20.34 10.22 -7.70
C ALA A 78 20.17 9.36 -6.44
N ARG A 79 20.57 9.88 -5.27
CA ARG A 79 20.38 9.21 -3.98
C ARG A 79 18.89 9.05 -3.64
N MET A 80 18.11 10.13 -3.75
CA MET A 80 16.66 10.08 -3.51
C MET A 80 15.96 9.09 -4.44
N LYS A 81 16.39 9.02 -5.71
CA LYS A 81 15.87 8.02 -6.66
C LYS A 81 16.23 6.60 -6.21
N ALA A 82 17.47 6.34 -5.83
CA ALA A 82 17.90 5.02 -5.37
C ALA A 82 17.14 4.57 -4.12
N GLU A 83 16.95 5.47 -3.15
CA GLU A 83 16.13 5.21 -1.94
C GLU A 83 14.66 4.93 -2.29
N ALA A 84 14.09 5.68 -3.23
CA ALA A 84 12.72 5.45 -3.70
C ALA A 84 12.58 4.09 -4.42
N ASP A 85 13.52 3.74 -5.30
CA ASP A 85 13.54 2.46 -6.00
C ASP A 85 13.68 1.29 -5.01
N GLU A 86 14.53 1.41 -3.99
CA GLU A 86 14.67 0.42 -2.92
C GLU A 86 13.40 0.27 -2.08
N SER A 87 12.77 1.40 -1.74
CA SER A 87 11.50 1.44 -1.01
C SER A 87 10.37 0.79 -1.81
N LEU A 88 10.30 1.04 -3.12
CA LEU A 88 9.34 0.40 -4.02
C LEU A 88 9.54 -1.12 -4.06
N VAL A 89 10.78 -1.59 -4.23
CA VAL A 89 11.09 -3.03 -4.21
C VAL A 89 10.70 -3.67 -2.89
N THR A 90 10.93 -2.98 -1.77
CA THR A 90 10.56 -3.46 -0.43
C THR A 90 9.06 -3.50 -0.25
N ALA A 91 8.33 -2.45 -0.68
CA ALA A 91 6.89 -2.39 -0.63
C ALA A 91 6.23 -3.49 -1.48
N ASP A 92 6.73 -3.72 -2.70
CA ASP A 92 6.25 -4.79 -3.58
C ASP A 92 6.47 -6.17 -2.97
N LYS A 93 7.65 -6.41 -2.37
CA LYS A 93 7.94 -7.65 -1.64
C LYS A 93 7.00 -7.85 -0.45
N GLN A 94 6.80 -6.81 0.36
CA GLN A 94 5.90 -6.88 1.52
C GLN A 94 4.46 -7.16 1.08
N LEU A 95 4.00 -6.52 0.00
CA LEU A 95 2.66 -6.71 -0.53
C LEU A 95 2.47 -8.11 -1.14
N ALA A 96 3.48 -8.64 -1.82
CA ALA A 96 3.48 -10.02 -2.30
C ALA A 96 3.47 -11.03 -1.14
N ALA A 97 4.30 -10.83 -0.13
CA ALA A 97 4.36 -11.67 1.07
C ALA A 97 3.02 -11.65 1.83
N ALA A 98 2.46 -10.47 2.11
CA ALA A 98 1.17 -10.34 2.79
C ALA A 98 0.03 -11.03 2.04
N ARG A 99 0.02 -10.95 0.70
CA ARG A 99 -0.97 -11.68 -0.13
C ARG A 99 -0.79 -13.19 -0.05
N ALA A 100 0.47 -13.67 -0.06
CA ALA A 100 0.77 -15.08 0.07
C ALA A 100 0.35 -15.62 1.45
N GLU A 101 0.70 -14.90 2.52
CA GLU A 101 0.31 -15.23 3.90
C GLU A 101 -1.21 -15.23 4.08
N ALA A 102 -1.91 -14.24 3.53
CA ALA A 102 -3.37 -14.18 3.60
C ALA A 102 -4.02 -15.40 2.92
N ARG A 103 -3.52 -15.80 1.74
CA ARG A 103 -4.00 -17.00 1.03
C ARG A 103 -3.70 -18.26 1.84
N ALA A 104 -2.47 -18.42 2.31
CA ALA A 104 -2.08 -19.57 3.13
C ALA A 104 -2.92 -19.68 4.41
N LYS A 105 -3.21 -18.55 5.07
CA LYS A 105 -4.08 -18.52 6.25
C LYS A 105 -5.52 -18.88 5.90
N ALA A 106 -6.05 -18.38 4.79
CA ALA A 106 -7.39 -18.71 4.33
C ALA A 106 -7.53 -20.21 4.02
N ASP A 107 -6.57 -20.80 3.31
CA ASP A 107 -6.56 -22.22 2.96
C ASP A 107 -6.42 -23.10 4.21
N LYS A 108 -5.51 -22.73 5.13
CA LYS A 108 -5.38 -23.42 6.43
C LYS A 108 -6.69 -23.37 7.22
N THR A 109 -7.31 -22.20 7.30
CA THR A 109 -8.57 -22.01 8.05
C THR A 109 -9.70 -22.82 7.44
N ARG A 110 -9.80 -22.88 6.10
CA ARG A 110 -10.76 -23.73 5.40
C ARG A 110 -10.55 -25.20 5.73
N GLY A 111 -9.31 -25.69 5.64
CA GLY A 111 -8.98 -27.08 6.00
C GLY A 111 -9.32 -27.42 7.46
N GLU A 112 -9.05 -26.51 8.39
CA GLU A 112 -9.43 -26.68 9.81
C GLU A 112 -10.94 -26.69 10.02
N ILE A 113 -11.68 -25.83 9.30
CA ILE A 113 -13.15 -25.80 9.36
C ILE A 113 -13.74 -27.09 8.79
N ASP A 114 -13.27 -27.53 7.62
CA ASP A 114 -13.77 -28.75 6.98
C ASP A 114 -13.51 -29.99 7.85
N ALA A 115 -12.34 -30.06 8.48
CA ALA A 115 -12.03 -31.12 9.45
C ALA A 115 -12.98 -31.09 10.65
N LYS A 116 -13.22 -29.91 11.25
CA LYS A 116 -14.16 -29.75 12.37
C LYS A 116 -15.60 -30.07 11.99
N ILE A 117 -16.03 -29.69 10.79
CA ILE A 117 -17.37 -30.04 10.27
C ILE A 117 -17.47 -31.55 10.14
N SER A 118 -16.49 -32.21 9.54
CA SER A 118 -16.50 -33.67 9.37
C SER A 118 -16.54 -34.39 10.73
N GLU A 119 -15.75 -33.93 11.70
CA GLU A 119 -15.73 -34.48 13.06
C GLU A 119 -17.09 -34.29 13.76
N ALA A 120 -17.64 -33.07 13.72
CA ALA A 120 -18.93 -32.76 14.33
C ALA A 120 -20.07 -33.53 13.66
N SER A 121 -20.06 -33.66 12.33
CA SER A 121 -21.04 -34.46 11.59
C SER A 121 -20.95 -35.94 11.95
N ALA A 122 -19.75 -36.51 12.06
CA ALA A 122 -19.56 -37.89 12.46
C ALA A 122 -20.04 -38.14 13.90
N ALA A 123 -19.71 -37.24 14.84
CA ALA A 123 -20.18 -37.32 16.21
C ALA A 123 -21.72 -37.23 16.31
N LYS A 124 -22.34 -36.35 15.52
CA LYS A 124 -23.80 -36.22 15.47
C LYS A 124 -24.48 -37.41 14.80
N ALA A 125 -23.88 -38.00 13.76
CA ALA A 125 -24.38 -39.23 13.17
C ALA A 125 -24.37 -40.37 14.21
N ALA A 126 -23.29 -40.54 14.95
CA ALA A 126 -23.20 -41.56 16.01
C ALA A 126 -24.24 -41.32 17.13
N GLU A 127 -24.43 -40.08 17.58
CA GLU A 127 -25.45 -39.73 18.58
C GLU A 127 -26.87 -40.04 18.07
N LEU A 128 -27.13 -39.81 16.78
CA LEU A 128 -28.42 -40.13 16.17
C LEU A 128 -28.64 -41.63 16.06
N ASP A 129 -27.63 -42.40 15.66
CA ASP A 129 -27.72 -43.86 15.56
C ASP A 129 -28.01 -44.50 16.92
N GLU A 130 -27.36 -44.02 18.00
CA GLU A 130 -27.63 -44.46 19.37
C GLU A 130 -29.09 -44.17 19.78
N LYS A 131 -29.56 -42.95 19.55
CA LYS A 131 -30.95 -42.56 19.82
C LYS A 131 -31.96 -43.36 19.01
N LEU A 132 -31.62 -43.72 17.78
CA LEU A 132 -32.47 -44.51 16.91
C LEU A 132 -32.57 -45.95 17.42
N ALA A 133 -31.45 -46.54 17.82
CA ALA A 133 -31.42 -47.86 18.45
C ALA A 133 -32.22 -47.89 19.78
N GLU A 134 -32.07 -46.87 20.64
CA GLU A 134 -32.86 -46.75 21.86
C GLU A 134 -34.36 -46.63 21.57
N ALA A 135 -34.73 -45.83 20.58
CA ALA A 135 -36.10 -45.66 20.15
C ALA A 135 -36.70 -46.96 19.60
N GLU A 136 -35.94 -47.72 18.80
CA GLU A 136 -36.35 -49.02 18.27
C GLU A 136 -36.62 -50.02 19.40
N VAL A 137 -35.73 -50.10 20.40
CA VAL A 137 -35.92 -50.96 21.59
C VAL A 137 -37.19 -50.54 22.34
N ARG A 138 -37.39 -49.23 22.57
CA ARG A 138 -38.57 -48.71 23.26
C ARG A 138 -39.86 -49.01 22.50
N ILE A 139 -39.87 -48.83 21.18
CA ILE A 139 -41.01 -49.15 20.31
C ILE A 139 -41.30 -50.65 20.38
N GLY A 140 -40.28 -51.51 20.32
CA GLY A 140 -40.43 -52.96 20.45
C GLY A 140 -41.07 -53.36 21.78
N GLN A 141 -40.60 -52.78 22.90
CA GLN A 141 -41.18 -53.01 24.22
C GLN A 141 -42.63 -52.53 24.31
N LEU A 142 -42.92 -51.33 23.79
CA LEU A 142 -44.28 -50.78 23.79
C LEU A 142 -45.23 -51.65 22.96
N LYS A 143 -44.77 -52.12 21.80
CA LYS A 143 -45.53 -53.05 20.95
C LYS A 143 -45.82 -54.35 21.70
N ALA A 144 -44.81 -54.96 22.34
CA ALA A 144 -44.99 -56.19 23.10
C ALA A 144 -46.00 -56.02 24.25
N SER A 145 -45.87 -54.95 25.04
CA SER A 145 -46.80 -54.63 26.12
C SER A 145 -48.23 -54.37 25.61
N ALA A 146 -48.37 -53.64 24.50
CA ALA A 146 -49.68 -53.39 23.90
C ALA A 146 -50.35 -54.69 23.42
N MET A 147 -49.59 -55.59 22.77
CA MET A 147 -50.12 -56.89 22.33
C MET A 147 -50.49 -57.80 23.50
N SER A 148 -49.73 -57.75 24.61
CA SER A 148 -50.08 -58.44 25.85
C SER A 148 -51.41 -57.92 26.40
N ASN A 149 -51.56 -56.60 26.55
CA ASN A 149 -52.79 -55.99 27.05
C ASN A 149 -54.00 -56.32 26.16
N VAL A 150 -53.84 -56.36 24.84
CA VAL A 150 -54.91 -56.78 23.91
C VAL A 150 -55.29 -58.24 24.15
N SER A 151 -54.32 -59.13 24.36
CA SER A 151 -54.57 -60.54 24.67
C SER A 151 -55.31 -60.72 26.00
N ASP A 152 -54.92 -59.96 27.02
CA ASP A 152 -55.58 -59.96 28.34
C ASP A 152 -57.02 -59.44 28.25
N ILE A 153 -57.26 -58.34 27.53
CA ILE A 153 -58.62 -57.80 27.33
C ILE A 153 -59.48 -58.79 26.52
N ALA A 154 -58.92 -59.41 25.48
CA ALA A 154 -59.63 -60.38 24.66
C ALA A 154 -60.01 -61.62 25.46
N THR A 155 -59.10 -62.20 26.25
CA THR A 155 -59.40 -63.35 27.12
C THR A 155 -60.47 -63.02 28.17
N GLN A 156 -60.36 -61.87 28.84
CA GLN A 156 -61.37 -61.41 29.81
C GLN A 156 -62.74 -61.21 29.15
N THR A 157 -62.78 -60.60 27.96
CA THR A 157 -64.02 -60.36 27.22
C THR A 157 -64.65 -61.68 26.76
N THR A 158 -63.86 -62.61 26.23
CA THR A 158 -64.34 -63.95 25.83
C THR A 158 -64.90 -64.70 27.04
N SER A 159 -64.21 -64.69 28.19
CA SER A 159 -64.68 -65.31 29.42
C SER A 159 -66.02 -64.71 29.90
N ALA A 160 -66.13 -63.38 29.90
CA ALA A 160 -67.37 -62.68 30.27
C ALA A 160 -68.55 -63.02 29.33
N ILE A 161 -68.29 -63.09 28.02
CA ILE A 161 -69.30 -63.49 27.03
C ILE A 161 -69.74 -64.94 27.27
N LEU A 162 -68.81 -65.86 27.50
CA LEU A 162 -69.11 -67.28 27.75
C LEU A 162 -70.00 -67.46 28.99
N ALA A 163 -69.66 -66.76 30.07
CA ALA A 163 -70.45 -66.72 31.30
C ALA A 163 -71.88 -66.21 31.05
N GLN A 164 -72.05 -65.18 30.22
CA GLN A 164 -73.36 -64.64 29.84
C GLN A 164 -74.20 -65.65 29.03
N LEU A 165 -73.56 -66.49 28.19
CA LEU A 165 -74.23 -67.54 27.39
C LEU A 165 -74.51 -68.83 28.19
N GLY A 166 -74.08 -68.92 29.45
CA GLY A 166 -74.31 -70.08 30.31
C GLY A 166 -73.44 -71.30 29.94
N THR A 167 -72.33 -71.09 29.23
CA THR A 167 -71.35 -72.13 28.90
C THR A 167 -70.02 -71.81 29.58
N THR A 168 -69.26 -72.83 29.97
CA THR A 168 -67.95 -72.64 30.61
C THR A 168 -66.89 -73.42 29.85
N ALA A 169 -65.74 -72.79 29.65
CA ALA A 169 -64.51 -73.40 29.15
C ALA A 169 -63.41 -73.14 30.17
N SER A 170 -62.34 -73.95 30.15
CA SER A 170 -61.22 -73.70 31.03
C SER A 170 -60.48 -72.42 30.60
N ASP A 171 -59.93 -71.68 31.56
CA ASP A 171 -59.14 -70.47 31.27
C ASP A 171 -57.96 -70.77 30.34
N ALA A 172 -57.40 -71.98 30.41
CA ALA A 172 -56.34 -72.45 29.54
C ALA A 172 -56.79 -72.60 28.07
N ASP A 173 -58.01 -73.09 27.84
CA ASP A 173 -58.55 -73.27 26.49
C ASP A 173 -58.91 -71.91 25.85
N ILE A 174 -59.46 -70.99 26.64
CA ILE A 174 -59.77 -69.61 26.20
C ILE A 174 -58.47 -68.87 25.84
N ALA A 175 -57.46 -68.93 26.70
CA ALA A 175 -56.17 -68.30 26.45
C ALA A 175 -55.47 -68.88 25.21
N ALA A 176 -55.53 -70.20 25.00
CA ALA A 176 -54.96 -70.85 23.82
C ALA A 176 -55.68 -70.44 22.53
N ALA A 177 -57.01 -70.36 22.55
CA ALA A 177 -57.82 -69.94 21.39
C ALA A 177 -57.60 -68.47 21.03
N VAL A 178 -57.55 -67.58 22.03
CA VAL A 178 -57.27 -66.14 21.83
C VAL A 178 -55.84 -65.93 21.35
N LYS A 179 -54.85 -66.64 21.92
CA LYS A 179 -53.47 -66.55 21.44
C LYS A 179 -53.36 -66.96 19.98
N LYS A 180 -54.02 -68.05 19.57
CA LYS A 180 -54.04 -68.51 18.19
C LYS A 180 -54.63 -67.46 17.23
N SER A 181 -55.73 -66.80 17.61
CA SER A 181 -56.36 -65.78 16.77
C SER A 181 -55.58 -64.46 16.73
N VAL A 182 -54.93 -64.06 17.83
CA VAL A 182 -54.03 -62.90 17.85
C VAL A 182 -52.80 -63.14 16.99
N ASP A 183 -52.19 -64.32 17.08
CA ASP A 183 -51.03 -64.70 16.25
C ASP A 183 -51.39 -64.73 14.74
N GLU A 184 -52.63 -65.11 14.38
CA GLU A 184 -53.13 -65.12 12.99
C GLU A 184 -53.35 -63.72 12.39
N VAL A 185 -53.63 -62.72 13.22
CA VAL A 185 -53.86 -61.32 12.78
C VAL A 185 -52.55 -60.51 12.74
N VAL A 186 -51.54 -60.93 13.51
CA VAL A 186 -50.24 -60.25 13.61
C VAL A 186 -49.19 -60.78 12.62
N ALA A 187 -49.40 -61.99 12.07
CA ALA A 187 -48.58 -62.57 10.99
C ALA A 187 -48.79 -61.85 9.64
#